data_AF-A0A7K0R4E8-F1
#
_entry.id   AF-A0A7K0R4E8-F1
#
_cell.length_a   1.000
_cell.length_b   1.000
_cell.length_c   1.000
_cell.angle_alpha   90.00
_cell.angle_beta   90.00
_cell.angle_gamma   90.00
#
_symmetry.space_group_name_H-M   'P 1'
#
loop_
_entity.id
_entity.type
_entity.pdbx_description
1 polymer ?
#
loop_
_entity_poly.entity_id
_entity_poly.type
_entity_poly.pdbx_seq_one_letter_code
_entity_poly.pdbx_strand_id
1 'polypeptide(L)'
;IAQTTLRKVIGQHNLDEILAETDQLNLDIRLILERTANEWGVEVALVELKDIQLPESMKRAMARQAEAEREKRAKIINAEGESLAAAALGEAADVMMAHPIALQLRNLQSLVEIGVDKNTTVVFPSPIMTTIGELTSFIAHEQQSSERRDR
;
A
#
# COMPACT_ATOMS: atom_id res chain seq x y z
N ILE A 1 -36.31 -21.08 27.64
CA ILE A 1 -35.25 -20.39 28.42
C ILE A 1 -34.09 -19.99 27.52
N ALA A 2 -33.49 -20.93 26.77
CA ALA A 2 -32.39 -20.61 25.84
C ALA A 2 -32.69 -19.48 24.85
N GLN A 3 -33.87 -19.49 24.21
CA GLN A 3 -34.25 -18.44 23.26
C GLN A 3 -34.38 -17.05 23.91
N THR A 4 -34.85 -16.98 25.16
CA THR A 4 -35.00 -15.73 25.91
C THR A 4 -33.64 -15.19 26.33
N THR A 5 -32.73 -16.06 26.78
CA THR A 5 -31.34 -15.71 27.08
C THR A 5 -30.62 -15.20 25.84
N LEU A 6 -30.74 -15.91 24.71
CA LEU A 6 -30.13 -15.53 23.44
C LEU A 6 -30.58 -14.13 23.01
N ARG A 7 -31.89 -13.87 23.05
CA ARG A 7 -32.47 -12.56 22.71
C ARG A 7 -31.96 -11.44 23.63
N LYS A 8 -31.85 -11.71 24.93
CA LYS A 8 -31.38 -10.73 25.91
C LYS A 8 -29.91 -10.37 25.66
N VAL A 9 -29.07 -11.36 25.44
CA VAL A 9 -27.64 -11.16 25.17
C VAL A 9 -27.44 -10.41 23.84
N ILE A 10 -28.10 -10.85 22.76
CA ILE A 10 -28.05 -10.17 21.45
C ILE A 10 -28.51 -8.70 21.55
N GLY A 11 -29.48 -8.38 22.40
CA GLY A 11 -29.96 -7.01 22.58
C GLY A 11 -29.03 -6.10 23.41
N GLN A 12 -28.01 -6.66 24.06
CA GLN A 12 -27.04 -5.92 24.88
C GLN A 12 -25.76 -5.58 24.13
N HIS A 13 -25.49 -6.25 23.00
CA HIS A 13 -24.31 -6.05 22.17
C HIS A 13 -24.63 -5.26 20.90
N ASN A 14 -23.63 -4.54 20.39
CA ASN A 14 -23.75 -3.92 19.07
C ASN A 14 -23.66 -4.98 17.97
N LEU A 15 -24.27 -4.70 16.82
CA LEU A 15 -24.24 -5.63 15.68
C LEU A 15 -22.81 -5.95 15.23
N ASP A 16 -21.92 -4.95 15.21
CA ASP A 16 -20.53 -5.14 14.80
C ASP A 16 -19.77 -6.05 15.78
N GLU A 17 -20.05 -5.95 17.08
CA GLU A 17 -19.48 -6.83 18.11
C GLU A 17 -19.98 -8.27 17.93
N ILE A 18 -21.28 -8.46 17.67
CA ILE A 18 -21.85 -9.78 17.43
C ILE A 18 -21.23 -10.46 16.20
N LEU A 19 -20.90 -9.68 15.16
CA LEU A 19 -20.30 -10.18 13.93
C LEU A 19 -18.78 -10.40 14.04
N ALA A 20 -18.09 -9.65 14.89
CA ALA A 20 -16.64 -9.75 15.06
C ALA A 20 -16.22 -10.71 16.18
N GLU A 21 -17.03 -10.85 17.23
CA GLU A 21 -16.70 -11.56 18.47
C GLU A 21 -17.67 -12.72 18.75
N THR A 22 -17.97 -13.51 17.73
CA THR A 22 -18.87 -14.68 17.84
C THR A 22 -18.45 -15.67 18.93
N ASP A 23 -17.15 -15.89 19.12
CA ASP A 23 -16.63 -16.83 20.10
C ASP A 23 -16.88 -16.37 21.54
N GLN A 24 -16.65 -15.09 21.81
CA GLN A 24 -16.90 -14.49 23.11
C GLN A 24 -18.40 -14.53 23.44
N LEU A 25 -19.24 -14.21 22.46
CA LEU A 25 -20.68 -14.26 22.58
C LEU A 25 -21.20 -15.68 22.87
N ASN A 26 -20.66 -16.70 22.18
CA ASN A 26 -20.99 -18.11 22.43
C ASN A 26 -20.65 -18.51 23.88
N LEU A 27 -19.52 -18.03 24.40
CA LEU A 27 -19.06 -18.29 25.76
C LEU A 27 -19.99 -17.66 26.81
N ASP A 28 -20.38 -16.40 26.59
CA ASP A 28 -21.30 -15.68 27.47
C ASP A 28 -22.69 -16.33 27.50
N ILE A 29 -23.20 -16.74 26.34
CA ILE A 29 -24.48 -17.47 26.26
C ILE A 29 -24.38 -18.81 26.99
N ARG A 30 -23.27 -19.55 26.84
CA ARG A 30 -23.03 -20.83 27.52
C ARG A 30 -23.06 -20.66 29.04
N LEU A 31 -22.35 -19.69 29.58
CA LEU A 31 -22.30 -19.44 31.03
C LEU A 31 -23.67 -19.13 31.63
N ILE A 32 -24.49 -18.33 30.93
CA ILE A 32 -25.84 -18.00 31.40
C ILE A 32 -26.75 -19.23 31.36
N LEU A 33 -26.60 -20.08 30.33
CA LEU A 33 -27.35 -21.32 30.17
C LEU A 33 -26.95 -22.38 31.20
N GLU A 34 -25.65 -22.62 31.41
CA GLU A 34 -25.11 -23.54 32.43
C GLU A 34 -25.67 -23.22 33.81
N ARG A 35 -25.68 -21.94 34.21
CA ARG A 35 -26.21 -21.53 35.51
C ARG A 35 -27.67 -21.95 35.71
N THR A 36 -28.48 -21.85 34.66
CA THR A 36 -29.91 -22.19 34.72
C THR A 36 -30.14 -23.70 34.57
N ALA A 37 -29.33 -24.37 33.75
CA ALA A 37 -29.44 -25.81 33.49
C ALA A 37 -28.96 -26.67 34.68
N ASN A 38 -27.98 -26.17 35.44
CA ASN A 38 -27.51 -26.80 36.68
C ASN A 38 -28.61 -26.94 37.74
N GLU A 39 -29.55 -25.99 37.82
CA GLU A 39 -30.71 -26.08 38.72
C GLU A 39 -31.62 -27.27 38.39
N TRP A 40 -31.58 -27.74 37.13
CA TRP A 40 -32.36 -28.87 36.64
C TRP A 40 -31.54 -30.16 36.50
N GLY A 41 -30.24 -30.12 36.86
CA GLY A 41 -29.32 -31.26 36.75
C GLY A 41 -28.95 -31.61 35.31
N VAL A 42 -29.03 -30.66 34.38
CA VAL A 42 -28.70 -30.86 32.95
C VAL A 42 -27.39 -30.16 32.62
N GLU A 43 -26.46 -30.86 31.99
CA GLU A 43 -25.19 -30.33 31.52
C GLU A 43 -25.31 -29.79 30.08
N VAL A 44 -24.76 -28.60 29.84
CA VAL A 44 -24.75 -27.96 28.52
C VAL A 44 -23.40 -28.19 27.87
N ALA A 45 -23.32 -29.11 26.90
CA ALA A 45 -22.04 -29.49 26.29
C ALA A 45 -21.46 -28.45 25.32
N LEU A 46 -22.30 -27.82 24.47
CA LEU A 46 -21.86 -26.84 23.47
C LEU A 46 -23.00 -25.87 23.14
N VAL A 47 -22.65 -24.60 22.94
CA VAL A 47 -23.55 -23.56 22.44
C VAL A 47 -22.84 -22.83 21.31
N GLU A 48 -23.49 -22.75 20.16
CA GLU A 48 -22.94 -22.10 18.97
C GLU A 48 -24.06 -21.35 18.24
N LEU A 49 -23.78 -20.10 17.87
CA LEU A 49 -24.62 -19.32 16.97
C LEU A 49 -24.56 -19.91 15.55
N LYS A 50 -25.71 -20.33 15.04
CA LYS A 50 -25.80 -20.97 13.72
C LYS A 50 -25.75 -19.96 12.57
N ASP A 51 -26.79 -19.13 12.44
CA ASP A 51 -26.92 -18.18 11.32
C ASP A 51 -27.53 -16.85 11.81
N ILE A 52 -26.90 -15.73 11.46
CA ILE A 52 -27.45 -14.38 11.68
C ILE A 52 -28.02 -13.87 10.36
N GLN A 53 -29.35 -13.79 10.29
CA GLN A 53 -30.05 -13.31 9.09
C GLN A 53 -30.29 -11.81 9.18
N LEU A 54 -29.51 -11.03 8.42
CA LEU A 54 -29.64 -9.58 8.35
C LEU A 54 -30.59 -9.16 7.20
N PRO A 55 -31.45 -8.15 7.40
CA PRO A 55 -32.24 -7.57 6.33
C PRO A 55 -31.37 -7.03 5.19
N GLU A 56 -31.84 -7.13 3.96
CA GLU A 56 -31.11 -6.70 2.75
C GLU A 56 -30.78 -5.20 2.73
N SER A 57 -31.63 -4.37 3.34
CA SER A 57 -31.35 -2.94 3.52
C SER A 57 -30.11 -2.69 4.38
N MET A 58 -29.96 -3.43 5.48
CA MET A 58 -28.87 -3.29 6.43
C MET A 58 -27.55 -3.81 5.85
N LYS A 59 -27.55 -4.98 5.20
CA LYS A 59 -26.36 -5.51 4.51
C LYS A 59 -25.80 -4.52 3.49
N ARG A 60 -26.67 -3.87 2.71
CA ARG A 60 -26.26 -2.83 1.75
C ARG A 60 -25.72 -1.56 2.41
N ALA A 61 -26.30 -1.14 3.54
CA ALA A 61 -25.81 0.01 4.29
C ALA A 61 -24.42 -0.27 4.89
N MET A 62 -24.23 -1.44 5.50
CA MET A 62 -22.95 -1.88 6.05
C MET A 62 -21.88 -1.99 4.97
N ALA A 63 -22.22 -2.57 3.80
CA ALA A 63 -21.29 -2.66 2.68
C ALA A 63 -20.80 -1.28 2.23
N ARG A 64 -21.72 -0.29 2.10
CA ARG A 64 -21.36 1.09 1.76
C ARG A 64 -20.50 1.75 2.83
N GLN A 65 -20.80 1.53 4.11
CA GLN A 65 -20.01 2.08 5.21
C GLN A 65 -18.59 1.47 5.23
N ALA A 66 -18.49 0.16 5.06
CA ALA A 66 -17.21 -0.54 4.99
C ALA A 66 -16.36 -0.08 3.80
N GLU A 67 -16.99 0.12 2.63
CA GLU A 67 -16.33 0.65 1.45
C GLU A 67 -15.81 2.08 1.67
N ALA A 68 -16.63 2.97 2.24
CA ALA A 68 -16.24 4.35 2.53
C ALA A 68 -15.08 4.42 3.54
N GLU A 69 -15.13 3.63 4.62
CA GLU A 69 -14.05 3.57 5.61
C GLU A 69 -12.76 2.99 4.99
N ARG A 70 -12.88 1.99 4.12
CA ARG A 70 -11.74 1.42 3.39
C ARG A 70 -11.12 2.44 2.43
N GLU A 71 -11.92 3.17 1.68
CA GLU A 71 -11.44 4.21 0.77
C GLU A 71 -10.76 5.34 1.54
N LYS A 72 -11.36 5.78 2.66
CA LYS A 72 -10.77 6.78 3.56
C LYS A 72 -9.41 6.32 4.08
N ARG A 73 -9.30 5.09 4.58
CA ARG A 73 -8.02 4.52 5.07
C ARG A 73 -6.99 4.43 3.95
N ALA A 74 -7.39 4.00 2.76
CA ALA A 74 -6.49 3.94 1.61
C ALA A 74 -5.93 5.33 1.25
N LYS A 75 -6.76 6.37 1.26
CA LYS A 75 -6.32 7.76 1.02
C LYS A 75 -5.31 8.25 2.06
N ILE A 76 -5.55 7.95 3.34
CA ILE A 76 -4.64 8.33 4.43
C ILE A 76 -3.29 7.63 4.24
N ILE A 77 -3.28 6.32 4.02
CA ILE A 77 -2.06 5.54 3.82
C ILE A 77 -1.28 6.03 2.60
N ASN A 78 -1.96 6.33 1.49
CA ASN A 78 -1.31 6.87 0.30
C ASN A 78 -0.70 8.26 0.57
N ALA A 79 -1.43 9.15 1.24
CA ALA A 79 -0.92 10.49 1.58
C ALA A 79 0.29 10.42 2.53
N GLU A 80 0.26 9.52 3.52
CA GLU A 80 1.41 9.26 4.40
C GLU A 80 2.60 8.69 3.62
N GLY A 81 2.35 7.73 2.73
CA GLY A 81 3.37 7.17 1.85
C GLY A 81 4.01 8.20 0.93
N GLU A 82 3.20 9.07 0.32
CA GLU A 82 3.67 10.18 -0.52
C GLU A 82 4.51 11.17 0.29
N SER A 83 4.09 11.52 1.51
CA SER A 83 4.85 12.42 2.37
C SER A 83 6.21 11.83 2.75
N LEU A 84 6.25 10.54 3.12
CA LEU A 84 7.49 9.84 3.44
C LEU A 84 8.42 9.76 2.23
N ALA A 85 7.88 9.44 1.06
CA ALA A 85 8.64 9.39 -0.19
C ALA A 85 9.22 10.76 -0.56
N ALA A 86 8.42 11.83 -0.45
CA ALA A 86 8.88 13.19 -0.73
C ALA A 86 10.00 13.63 0.21
N ALA A 87 9.89 13.31 1.51
CA ALA A 87 10.95 13.60 2.47
C ALA A 87 12.26 12.87 2.14
N ALA A 88 12.17 11.56 1.83
CA ALA A 88 13.35 10.76 1.47
C ALA A 88 14.00 11.25 0.16
N LEU A 89 13.20 11.68 -0.83
CA LEU A 89 13.71 12.28 -2.06
C LEU A 89 14.40 13.62 -1.81
N GLY A 90 13.88 14.44 -0.90
CA GLY A 90 14.51 15.69 -0.47
C GLY A 90 15.88 15.45 0.16
N GLU A 91 15.97 14.51 1.11
CA GLU A 91 17.23 14.12 1.74
C GLU A 91 18.24 13.58 0.70
N ALA A 92 17.78 12.73 -0.23
CA ALA A 92 18.62 12.24 -1.32
C ALA A 92 19.14 13.39 -2.20
N ALA A 93 18.31 14.39 -2.50
CA ALA A 93 18.71 15.56 -3.27
C ALA A 93 19.78 16.39 -2.54
N ASP A 94 19.64 16.59 -1.23
CA ASP A 94 20.64 17.29 -0.41
C ASP A 94 22.00 16.56 -0.42
N VAL A 95 21.98 15.22 -0.30
CA VAL A 95 23.19 14.38 -0.40
C VAL A 95 23.81 14.47 -1.80
N MET A 96 23.00 14.49 -2.86
CA MET A 96 23.49 14.64 -4.24
C MET A 96 24.09 16.03 -4.48
N MET A 97 23.55 17.09 -3.88
CA MET A 97 24.14 18.42 -3.94
C MET A 97 25.50 18.47 -3.24
N ALA A 98 25.64 17.79 -2.10
CA ALA A 98 26.92 17.68 -1.39
C ALA A 98 27.96 16.86 -2.18
N HIS A 99 27.53 15.96 -3.06
CA HIS A 99 28.40 15.09 -3.85
C HIS A 99 28.09 15.15 -5.36
N PRO A 100 28.69 16.09 -6.12
CA PRO A 100 28.38 16.29 -7.55
C PRO A 100 28.56 15.05 -8.44
N ILE A 101 29.48 14.14 -8.09
CA ILE A 101 29.71 12.88 -8.81
C ILE A 101 28.49 11.95 -8.70
N ALA A 102 27.73 12.00 -7.60
CA ALA A 102 26.53 11.19 -7.41
C ALA A 102 25.43 11.55 -8.42
N LEU A 103 25.25 12.85 -8.70
CA LEU A 103 24.31 13.32 -9.72
C LEU A 103 24.72 12.86 -11.12
N GLN A 104 26.01 12.88 -11.43
CA GLN A 104 26.52 12.42 -12.73
C GLN A 104 26.32 10.90 -12.91
N LEU A 105 26.56 10.09 -11.87
CA LEU A 105 26.25 8.66 -11.88
C LEU A 105 24.76 8.39 -12.04
N ARG A 106 23.90 9.17 -11.35
CA ARG A 106 22.44 9.08 -11.49
C ARG A 106 21.99 9.39 -12.92
N ASN A 107 22.54 10.44 -13.55
CA ASN A 107 22.27 10.77 -14.94
C ASN A 107 22.67 9.62 -15.88
N LEU A 108 23.84 9.00 -15.68
CA LEU A 108 24.26 7.84 -16.46
C LEU A 108 23.36 6.62 -16.25
N GLN A 109 22.94 6.34 -15.01
CA GLN A 109 21.98 5.27 -14.72
C GLN A 109 20.65 5.49 -15.44
N SER A 110 20.08 6.70 -15.36
CA SER A 110 18.85 7.04 -16.08
C SER A 110 19.01 6.91 -17.60
N LEU A 111 20.17 7.24 -18.16
CA LEU A 111 20.46 7.02 -19.59
C LEU A 111 20.51 5.54 -19.97
N VAL A 112 21.06 4.67 -19.09
CA VAL A 112 21.07 3.22 -19.30
C VAL A 112 19.65 2.65 -19.23
N GLU A 113 18.82 3.10 -18.29
CA GLU A 113 17.41 2.69 -18.18
C GLU A 113 16.61 3.08 -19.42
N ILE A 114 16.78 4.31 -19.93
CA ILE A 114 16.09 4.80 -21.14
C ILE A 114 16.60 4.08 -22.40
N GLY A 115 17.90 3.77 -22.47
CA GLY A 115 18.54 3.11 -23.61
C GLY A 115 18.14 1.65 -23.83
N VAL A 116 17.42 1.03 -22.88
CA VAL A 116 16.90 -0.34 -23.00
C VAL A 116 15.63 -0.41 -23.86
N ASP A 117 14.84 0.68 -23.95
CA ASP A 117 13.65 0.76 -24.78
C ASP A 117 14.00 1.13 -26.23
N LYS A 118 14.05 0.11 -27.11
CA LYS A 118 14.56 0.17 -28.48
C LYS A 118 13.80 1.07 -29.49
N ASN A 119 12.97 2.04 -29.10
CA ASN A 119 12.11 2.75 -30.06
C ASN A 119 11.75 4.22 -29.79
N THR A 120 12.61 5.03 -29.17
CA THR A 120 12.23 6.42 -28.81
C THR A 120 13.28 7.45 -29.25
N THR A 121 12.86 8.47 -30.00
CA THR A 121 13.65 9.67 -30.29
C THR A 121 13.91 10.42 -28.98
N VAL A 122 15.16 10.38 -28.50
CA VAL A 122 15.58 11.04 -27.25
C VAL A 122 15.88 12.52 -27.54
N VAL A 123 15.13 13.44 -26.92
CA VAL A 123 15.42 14.88 -26.96
C VAL A 123 16.40 15.20 -25.83
N PHE A 124 17.64 15.51 -26.21
CA PHE A 124 18.71 15.82 -25.27
C PHE A 124 18.65 17.29 -24.82
N PRO A 125 18.91 17.59 -23.53
CA PRO A 125 19.15 18.96 -23.08
C PRO A 125 20.40 19.55 -23.75
N SER A 126 20.33 20.82 -24.15
CA SER A 126 21.37 21.54 -24.91
C SER A 126 22.82 21.41 -24.42
N PRO A 127 23.13 21.28 -23.11
CA PRO A 127 24.52 21.15 -22.65
C PRO A 127 25.23 19.86 -23.09
N ILE A 128 24.49 18.79 -23.40
CA ILE A 128 25.09 17.51 -23.82
C ILE A 128 25.47 17.56 -25.32
N MET A 129 24.71 18.35 -26.11
CA MET A 129 24.98 18.53 -27.54
C MET A 129 26.31 19.26 -27.79
N THR A 130 26.65 20.25 -26.95
CA THR A 130 27.92 20.99 -27.08
C THR A 130 29.12 20.08 -26.83
N THR A 131 29.05 19.21 -25.81
CA THR A 131 30.14 18.27 -25.50
C THR A 131 30.35 17.21 -26.58
N ILE A 132 29.28 16.72 -27.22
CA ILE A 132 29.39 15.77 -28.35
C ILE A 132 29.98 16.47 -29.60
N GLY A 133 29.62 17.73 -29.84
CA GLY A 133 30.21 18.54 -30.92
C GLY A 133 31.71 18.82 -30.71
N GLU A 134 32.12 19.09 -29.47
CA GLU A 134 33.52 19.27 -29.10
C GLU A 134 34.32 17.96 -29.27
N LEU A 135 33.74 16.82 -28.90
CA LEU A 135 34.40 15.52 -29.06
C LEU A 135 34.58 15.12 -30.54
N THR A 136 33.56 15.38 -31.37
CA THR A 136 33.63 15.11 -32.81
C THR A 136 34.61 16.04 -33.54
N SER A 137 34.67 17.32 -33.16
CA SER A 137 35.68 18.25 -33.68
C SER A 137 37.10 17.92 -33.22
N PHE A 138 37.27 17.41 -31.99
CA PHE A 138 38.56 16.92 -31.50
C PHE A 138 39.04 15.70 -32.30
N ILE A 139 38.18 14.71 -32.53
CA ILE A 139 38.52 13.50 -33.32
C ILE A 139 38.84 13.87 -34.78
N ALA A 140 38.09 14.81 -35.37
CA ALA A 140 38.36 15.29 -36.73
C ALA A 140 39.71 16.02 -36.84
N HIS A 141 40.07 16.82 -35.83
CA HIS A 141 41.39 17.46 -35.77
C HIS A 141 42.53 16.45 -35.58
N GLU A 142 42.30 15.38 -34.83
CA GLU A 142 43.31 14.33 -34.62
C GLU A 142 43.58 13.53 -35.91
N GLN A 143 42.54 13.16 -36.67
CA GLN A 143 42.69 12.48 -37.97
C GLN A 143 43.47 13.34 -38.99
N GLN A 144 43.19 14.64 -39.05
CA GLN A 144 43.88 15.56 -39.96
C GLN A 144 45.35 15.81 -39.54
N SER A 145 45.66 15.69 -38.25
CA SER A 145 47.03 15.77 -37.73
C SER A 145 47.86 14.51 -38.03
N SER A 146 47.20 13.34 -38.12
CA SER A 146 47.84 12.07 -38.48
C SER A 146 48.19 12.02 -39.98
N GLU A 147 47.35 12.54 -40.87
CA GLU A 147 47.62 12.56 -42.32
C GLU A 147 48.75 13.51 -42.75
N ARG A 148 49.11 14.49 -41.91
CA ARG A 148 50.26 15.40 -42.16
C ARG A 148 51.60 14.83 -41.69
N ARG A 149 51.60 13.74 -40.92
CA ARG A 149 52.84 13.07 -40.47
C ARG A 149 53.38 12.04 -41.47
N ASP A 150 52.54 11.58 -42.40
CA ASP A 150 52.90 10.57 -43.41
C ASP A 150 53.19 11.17 -44.83
N ARG A 151 53.54 12.47 -44.92
CA ARG A 151 54.06 13.10 -46.14
C ARG A 151 55.40 13.78 -45.91
#